data_AF-A0A4Y2VEX1-F1
#
_entry.id   AF-A0A4Y2VEX1-F1
#
_cell.length_a   1.000
_cell.length_b   1.000
_cell.length_c   1.000
_cell.angle_alpha   90.00
_cell.angle_beta   90.00
_cell.angle_gamma   90.00
#
_symmetry.space_group_name_H-M   'P 1'
#
loop_
_entity.id
_entity.type
_entity.pdbx_description
1 polymer ?
#
loop_
_entity_poly.entity_id
_entity_poly.type
_entity_poly.pdbx_seq_one_letter_code
_entity_poly.pdbx_strand_id
1 'polypeptide(L)'
;MCFLRHEVESEEMIRLAREGFGKDRGSGAIRKDCQKSVELHIHLDGSVRPETIWEISQRKGIHLASSSADYRSSLVTKEPSNLANFLAPIATYLPVIA
;
A
#
# COMPACT_ATOMS: atom_id res chain seq x y z
N MET A 1 22.34 -12.76 34.88
CA MET A 1 22.05 -11.32 35.08
C MET A 1 22.65 -10.53 33.92
N CYS A 2 21.84 -10.13 32.94
CA CYS A 2 22.00 -8.85 32.25
C CYS A 2 20.66 -8.56 31.58
N PHE A 3 19.88 -7.73 32.27
CA PHE A 3 18.53 -7.32 31.93
C PHE A 3 18.63 -5.87 31.45
N LEU A 4 17.81 -5.52 30.44
CA LEU A 4 17.47 -4.18 29.94
C LEU A 4 18.61 -3.31 29.37
N ARG A 5 18.66 -3.17 28.03
CA ARG A 5 19.11 -1.91 27.38
C ARG A 5 18.86 -1.78 25.87
N HIS A 6 17.81 -2.37 25.30
CA HIS A 6 17.62 -2.27 23.82
C HIS A 6 16.24 -1.86 23.32
N GLU A 7 15.34 -1.41 24.21
CA GLU A 7 13.93 -1.16 23.86
C GLU A 7 13.51 0.31 24.05
N VAL A 8 14.41 1.18 24.52
CA VAL A 8 14.08 2.57 24.88
C VAL A 8 14.30 3.55 23.71
N GLU A 9 15.21 3.25 22.78
CA GLU A 9 15.56 4.13 21.66
C GLU A 9 14.44 4.25 20.59
N SER A 10 13.55 3.25 20.49
CA SER A 10 12.45 3.26 19.51
C SER A 10 11.28 4.13 19.95
N GLU A 11 10.94 4.15 21.24
CA GLU A 11 9.82 4.94 21.76
C GLU A 11 10.15 6.44 21.83
N GLU A 12 11.40 6.80 22.13
CA GLU A 12 11.85 8.20 22.14
C GLU A 12 11.83 8.82 20.73
N MET A 13 12.21 8.04 19.71
CA MET A 13 12.11 8.44 18.30
C MET A 13 10.65 8.60 17.82
N ILE A 14 9.73 7.76 18.32
CA ILE A 14 8.29 7.88 18.03
C ILE A 14 7.69 9.13 18.72
N ARG A 15 8.17 9.49 19.91
CA ARG A 15 7.76 10.69 20.64
C ARG A 15 8.26 11.97 19.97
N LEU A 16 9.53 12.00 19.55
CA LEU A 16 10.11 13.14 18.84
C LEU A 16 9.44 13.41 17.48
N ALA A 17 9.00 12.35 16.78
CA ALA A 17 8.21 12.48 15.56
C ALA A 17 6.80 13.05 15.79
N ARG A 18 6.27 13.00 17.02
CA ARG A 18 4.97 13.59 17.40
C ARG A 18 5.08 15.01 17.94
N GLU A 19 6.25 15.44 18.40
CA GLU A 19 6.46 16.75 19.02
C GLU A 19 7.11 17.80 18.10
N GLY A 20 7.52 17.42 16.89
CA GLY A 20 8.08 18.33 15.89
C GLY A 20 7.03 18.92 14.94
N PHE A 21 6.93 20.25 14.94
CA PHE A 21 6.15 21.16 14.05
C PHE A 21 4.73 21.54 14.49
N GLY A 22 4.62 22.74 15.06
CA GLY A 22 3.37 23.52 15.08
C GLY A 22 3.11 24.27 16.39
N LYS A 23 3.91 25.29 16.68
CA LYS A 23 3.54 26.30 17.71
C LYS A 23 3.26 27.62 17.02
N ASP A 24 2.16 27.62 16.27
CA ASP A 24 1.68 28.78 15.54
C ASP A 24 0.46 29.26 16.32
N ARG A 25 0.68 30.24 17.20
CA ARG A 25 -0.40 30.93 17.90
C ARG A 25 -1.17 31.77 16.88
N GLY A 26 -2.32 31.29 16.44
CA GLY A 26 -3.27 32.04 15.63
C GLY A 26 -4.63 31.35 15.60
N SER A 27 -5.65 31.99 16.17
CA SER A 27 -7.04 31.61 15.99
C SER A 27 -7.39 31.75 14.50
N GLY A 28 -7.39 30.65 13.77
CA GLY A 28 -7.72 30.60 12.36
C GLY A 28 -8.06 29.17 12.01
N ALA A 29 -9.33 28.92 11.65
CA ALA A 29 -9.77 27.62 11.18
C ALA A 29 -8.83 27.12 10.08
N ILE A 30 -8.13 26.00 10.34
CA ILE A 30 -7.29 25.35 9.33
C ILE A 30 -8.24 24.87 8.24
N ARG A 31 -8.31 25.64 7.15
CA ARG A 31 -8.93 25.17 5.92
C ARG A 31 -8.12 23.93 5.54
N LYS A 32 -8.77 22.77 5.42
CA LYS A 32 -8.18 21.63 4.72
C LYS A 32 -7.92 22.11 3.29
N ASP A 33 -6.76 22.67 3.05
CA ASP A 33 -6.31 22.93 1.70
C ASP A 33 -6.26 21.57 1.02
N CYS A 34 -7.13 21.37 0.04
CA CYS A 34 -7.07 20.16 -0.77
C CYS A 34 -5.74 20.23 -1.51
N GLN A 35 -4.73 19.56 -0.98
CA GLN A 35 -3.44 19.47 -1.65
C GLN A 35 -3.67 18.68 -2.93
N LYS A 36 -3.77 19.40 -4.06
CA LYS A 36 -3.98 18.81 -5.38
C LYS A 36 -2.64 18.25 -5.83
N SER A 37 -2.46 16.94 -5.72
CA SER A 37 -1.34 16.24 -6.34
C SER A 37 -1.63 16.02 -7.83
N VAL A 38 -0.59 16.06 -8.65
CA VAL A 38 -0.65 15.67 -10.06
C VAL A 38 0.19 14.41 -10.23
N GLU A 39 -0.42 13.34 -10.74
CA GLU A 39 0.24 12.08 -11.09
C GLU A 39 0.36 12.00 -12.61
N LEU A 40 1.60 12.00 -13.11
CA LEU A 40 1.88 12.00 -14.56
C LEU A 40 2.05 10.59 -15.14
N HIS A 41 2.34 9.61 -14.29
CA HIS A 41 2.63 8.24 -14.72
C HIS A 41 1.92 7.25 -13.81
N ILE A 42 0.86 6.64 -14.33
CA ILE A 42 0.17 5.52 -13.70
C ILE A 42 -0.26 4.53 -14.78
N HIS A 43 -0.02 3.25 -14.53
CA HIS A 43 -0.51 2.18 -15.41
C HIS A 43 -1.92 1.80 -14.99
N LEU A 44 -2.89 1.95 -15.89
CA LEU A 44 -4.30 1.66 -15.60
C LEU A 44 -4.51 0.18 -15.26
N ASP A 45 -3.88 -0.70 -16.04
CA ASP A 45 -3.86 -2.16 -15.85
C ASP A 45 -3.19 -2.56 -14.53
N GLY A 46 -2.14 -1.84 -14.12
CA GLY A 46 -1.49 -2.01 -12.81
C GLY A 46 -2.23 -1.40 -11.61
N SER A 47 -3.31 -0.65 -11.84
CA SER A 47 -4.03 0.12 -10.81
C SER A 47 -5.45 -0.35 -10.57
N VAL A 48 -5.79 -1.53 -11.07
CA VAL A 48 -7.10 -2.14 -10.84
C VAL A 48 -7.20 -2.62 -9.39
N ARG A 49 -8.37 -2.43 -8.77
CA ARG A 49 -8.63 -2.95 -7.42
C ARG A 49 -8.57 -4.50 -7.41
N PRO A 50 -7.79 -5.13 -6.51
CA PRO A 50 -7.75 -6.59 -6.39
C PRO A 50 -9.12 -7.23 -6.23
N GLU A 51 -10.01 -6.57 -5.49
CA GLU A 51 -11.37 -7.04 -5.22
C GLU A 51 -12.21 -7.06 -6.51
N THR A 52 -12.05 -6.06 -7.38
CA THR A 52 -12.72 -6.03 -8.69
C THR A 52 -12.24 -7.16 -9.59
N ILE A 53 -10.94 -7.45 -9.62
CA ILE A 53 -10.41 -8.57 -10.39
C ILE A 53 -10.98 -9.89 -9.87
N TRP A 54 -10.99 -10.08 -8.55
CA TRP A 54 -11.54 -11.27 -7.91
C TRP A 54 -13.00 -11.51 -8.31
N GLU A 55 -13.85 -10.48 -8.22
CA GLU A 55 -15.26 -10.57 -8.61
C GLU A 55 -15.45 -10.94 -10.09
N ILE A 56 -14.66 -10.34 -10.99
CA ILE A 56 -14.71 -10.66 -12.43
C ILE A 56 -14.27 -12.10 -12.68
N SER A 57 -13.24 -12.58 -11.95
CA SER A 57 -12.76 -13.96 -12.08
C SER A 57 -13.84 -14.96 -11.72
N GLN A 58 -14.58 -14.72 -10.63
CA GLN A 58 -15.71 -15.57 -10.22
C GLN A 58 -16.81 -15.57 -11.28
N ARG A 59 -17.15 -14.42 -11.86
CA ARG A 59 -18.16 -14.30 -12.94
C ARG A 59 -17.74 -15.02 -14.22
N LYS A 60 -16.45 -14.99 -14.57
CA LYS A 60 -15.89 -15.67 -15.74
C LYS A 60 -15.57 -17.16 -15.48
N GLY A 61 -15.65 -17.63 -14.24
CA GLY A 61 -15.26 -19.00 -13.87
C GLY A 61 -13.75 -19.24 -13.94
N ILE A 62 -12.93 -18.19 -13.81
CA ILE A 62 -11.46 -18.28 -13.83
C ILE A 62 -10.97 -18.37 -12.37
N HIS A 63 -10.30 -19.47 -12.04
CA HIS A 63 -9.69 -19.66 -10.74
C HIS A 63 -8.40 -18.84 -10.62
N LEU A 64 -8.31 -17.97 -9.60
CA LEU A 64 -7.12 -17.18 -9.30
C LEU A 64 -6.37 -17.65 -8.04
N ALA A 65 -7.10 -17.84 -6.94
CA ALA A 65 -6.55 -18.31 -5.66
C ALA A 65 -7.64 -18.97 -4.81
N SER A 66 -7.27 -19.53 -3.65
CA SER A 66 -8.19 -20.17 -2.71
C SER A 66 -9.12 -19.19 -1.99
N SER A 67 -8.66 -17.95 -1.77
CA SER A 67 -9.43 -16.89 -1.13
C SER A 67 -9.06 -15.51 -1.68
N SER A 68 -9.93 -14.53 -1.46
CA SER A 68 -9.67 -13.13 -1.85
C SER A 68 -8.50 -12.51 -1.08
N ALA A 69 -8.31 -12.90 0.19
CA ALA A 69 -7.20 -12.44 1.02
C ALA A 69 -5.85 -12.99 0.52
N ASP A 70 -5.82 -14.28 0.14
CA ASP A 70 -4.63 -14.91 -0.44
C ASP A 70 -4.27 -14.27 -1.78
N TYR A 71 -5.28 -14.02 -2.61
CA TYR A 71 -5.11 -13.32 -3.89
C TYR A 71 -4.53 -11.91 -3.68
N ARG A 72 -5.06 -11.14 -2.73
CA ARG A 72 -4.52 -9.82 -2.40
C ARG A 72 -3.06 -9.90 -1.95
N SER A 73 -2.72 -10.89 -1.12
CA SER A 73 -1.37 -11.10 -0.61
C SER A 73 -0.36 -11.49 -1.71
N SER A 74 -0.82 -12.16 -2.79
CA SER A 74 0.03 -12.56 -3.90
C SER A 74 0.37 -11.42 -4.87
N LEU A 75 -0.45 -10.36 -4.92
CA LEU A 75 -0.20 -9.19 -5.79
C LEU A 75 0.83 -8.20 -5.22
N VAL A 76 1.10 -8.26 -3.91
CA VAL A 76 2.00 -7.31 -3.23
C VAL A 76 3.43 -7.83 -3.27
N THR A 77 4.34 -7.04 -3.83
CA THR A 77 5.78 -7.29 -3.74
C THR A 77 6.25 -7.08 -2.30
N LYS A 78 6.70 -8.16 -1.64
CA LYS A 78 7.12 -8.12 -0.23
C LYS A 78 8.59 -7.75 -0.06
N GLU A 79 9.42 -8.16 -0.99
CA GLU A 79 10.87 -7.96 -0.98
C GLU A 79 11.34 -7.36 -2.30
N PRO A 80 12.35 -6.47 -2.29
CA PRO A 80 12.91 -5.92 -3.52
C PRO A 80 13.52 -7.04 -4.37
N SER A 81 13.29 -7.00 -5.68
CA SER A 81 13.90 -7.94 -6.61
C SER A 81 14.21 -7.27 -7.95
N ASN A 82 13.71 -7.82 -9.07
CA ASN A 82 13.92 -7.28 -10.41
C ASN A 82 12.58 -6.98 -11.09
N LEU A 83 12.62 -6.25 -12.21
CA LEU A 83 11.43 -5.84 -12.95
C LEU A 83 10.59 -7.03 -13.44
N ALA A 84 11.24 -8.12 -13.86
CA ALA A 84 10.51 -9.30 -14.33
C ALA A 84 9.67 -9.92 -13.21
N ASN A 85 10.21 -10.00 -11.99
CA ASN A 85 9.48 -10.48 -10.82
C ASN A 85 8.33 -9.54 -10.43
N PHE A 86 8.52 -8.22 -10.57
CA PHE A 86 7.44 -7.24 -10.33
C PHE A 86 6.28 -7.40 -11.32
N LEU A 87 6.58 -7.73 -12.58
CA LEU A 87 5.56 -7.89 -13.64
C LEU A 87 4.85 -9.25 -13.59
N ALA A 88 5.43 -10.26 -12.94
CA ALA A 88 4.88 -11.61 -12.91
C ALA A 88 3.42 -11.69 -12.37
N PRO A 89 3.04 -10.99 -11.28
CA PRO A 89 1.65 -10.97 -10.82
C PRO A 89 0.69 -10.35 -11.85
N ILE A 90 1.12 -9.36 -12.64
CA ILE A 90 0.27 -8.71 -13.65
C ILE A 90 -0.18 -9.72 -14.71
N ALA A 91 0.73 -10.59 -15.15
CA ALA A 91 0.41 -11.65 -16.10
C ALA A 91 -0.67 -12.63 -15.59
N THR A 92 -0.81 -12.79 -14.27
CA THR A 92 -1.80 -13.72 -13.69
C THR A 92 -3.24 -13.22 -13.83
N TYR A 93 -3.47 -11.91 -13.82
CA TYR A 93 -4.81 -11.34 -13.81
C TYR A 93 -5.23 -10.64 -15.10
N LEU A 94 -4.30 -10.32 -15.99
CA LEU A 94 -4.64 -9.76 -17.30
C LEU A 94 -5.70 -10.57 -18.07
N PRO A 95 -5.69 -11.92 -18.10
CA PRO A 95 -6.74 -12.70 -18.77
C PRO A 95 -8.14 -12.52 -18.16
N VAL A 96 -8.22 -12.11 -16.90
CA VAL A 96 -9.50 -11.87 -16.21
C VAL A 96 -10.10 -10.54 -16.63
N ILE A 97 -9.28 -9.52 -16.87
CA ILE A 97 -9.73 -8.17 -17.23
C ILE A 97 -9.72 -7.86 -18.73
N ALA A 98 -9.09 -8.72 -19.54
CA ALA A 98 -9.12 -8.66 -21.00
C ALA A 98 -10.46 -9.12 -21.61
#